data_AF-A0A925LXR9-F1
#
_entry.id   AF-A0A925LXR9-F1
#
_cell.length_a   1.000
_cell.length_b   1.000
_cell.length_c   1.000
_cell.angle_alpha   90.00
_cell.angle_beta   90.00
_cell.angle_gamma   90.00
#
_symmetry.space_group_name_H-M   'P 1'
#
loop_
_entity.id
_entity.type
_entity.pdbx_description
1 polymer ?
#
loop_
_entity_poly.entity_id
_entity_poly.type
_entity_poly.pdbx_seq_one_letter_code
_entity_poly.pdbx_strand_id
1 'polypeptide(L)'
;EKTTVEKNAPAQPKLAELPWNWQAAKVTAVRASGSSILKIEVDNSLLVKSDPAANDSLSVTVELPKTDQPASPITAIRLRTLTHPSLPSNGPGTAGNGNFILTDIALKSGSAESRFAQAWADHSQPDYPVDNAIDDKTNTGWAINVNGAQVALGAKMNVPHEAIFRLAQPLTLSAEPLMVVLRHDLNKNYLIGHFALDLSTAAVVIDTPGGESMVRLAEIKRRISELETLLPGKGNAVRQMVIKDLETPPETFVLTRGDFLHPDREHGALALGVPASLNIAETKPAFSNRLDLARWLVSRDNPLTARVTVNRIWARYFGRGLVETENDFGFQGSPPSHPELLDWLAAEFMESGWSLKHLHRLIVTSATYQQTSERSPHADVKLAAIDPGNRLLSRQNRIRVDAEFVRDISVSAAVLLSE
;
A
#
# COMPACT_ATOMS: atom_id res chain seq x y z
N GLU A 1 -3.15 -1.57 -0.56
CA GLU A 1 -3.38 -2.89 -1.20
C GLU A 1 -2.47 -3.99 -0.64
N LYS A 2 -1.13 -3.95 -0.77
CA LYS A 2 -0.22 -4.97 -0.19
C LYS A 2 -0.48 -5.25 1.31
N THR A 3 -0.58 -4.20 2.12
CA THR A 3 -0.89 -4.28 3.57
C THR A 3 -2.32 -4.74 3.86
N THR A 4 -3.24 -4.52 2.92
CA THR A 4 -4.65 -4.91 3.02
C THR A 4 -4.84 -6.37 2.61
N VAL A 5 -4.03 -6.85 1.66
CA VAL A 5 -3.93 -8.26 1.25
C VAL A 5 -3.25 -9.08 2.34
N GLU A 6 -2.24 -8.53 3.03
CA GLU A 6 -1.61 -9.18 4.20
C GLU A 6 -2.53 -9.22 5.43
N LYS A 7 -3.30 -8.15 5.69
CA LYS A 7 -4.25 -8.11 6.82
C LYS A 7 -5.54 -8.92 6.60
N ASN A 8 -5.96 -9.10 5.35
CA ASN A 8 -7.20 -9.78 4.99
C ASN A 8 -6.99 -11.11 4.25
N ALA A 9 -5.76 -11.65 4.25
CA ALA A 9 -5.56 -13.02 3.80
C ALA A 9 -6.42 -13.91 4.70
N PRO A 10 -7.39 -14.67 4.15
CA PRO A 10 -8.16 -15.61 4.96
C PRO A 10 -7.18 -16.53 5.68
N ALA A 11 -7.48 -16.86 6.93
CA ALA A 11 -6.75 -17.89 7.65
C ALA A 11 -6.90 -19.20 6.86
N GLN A 12 -5.94 -19.47 5.98
CA GLN A 12 -5.72 -20.83 5.51
C GLN A 12 -5.53 -21.68 6.77
N PRO A 13 -5.98 -22.95 6.83
CA PRO A 13 -5.40 -23.85 7.82
C PRO A 13 -3.90 -23.72 7.64
N LYS A 14 -3.20 -23.17 8.64
CA LYS A 14 -1.75 -23.00 8.55
C LYS A 14 -1.22 -24.37 8.20
N LEU A 15 -0.28 -24.51 7.26
CA LEU A 15 0.29 -25.82 6.95
C LEU A 15 0.65 -26.59 8.24
N ALA A 16 1.03 -25.88 9.32
CA ALA A 16 1.20 -26.40 10.68
C ALA A 16 0.05 -27.25 11.27
N GLU A 17 -1.21 -26.93 10.97
CA GLU A 17 -2.41 -27.53 11.57
C GLU A 17 -2.92 -28.75 10.79
N LEU A 18 -2.30 -29.05 9.64
CA LEU A 18 -2.69 -30.18 8.81
C LEU A 18 -2.16 -31.51 9.42
N PRO A 19 -2.87 -32.64 9.20
CA PRO A 19 -2.57 -33.91 9.86
C PRO A 19 -1.37 -34.62 9.21
N TRP A 20 -0.18 -34.01 9.31
CA TRP A 20 1.06 -34.58 8.81
C TRP A 20 1.48 -35.82 9.61
N ASN A 21 2.05 -36.80 8.93
CA ASN A 21 2.64 -38.00 9.51
C ASN A 21 4.18 -37.90 9.53
N TRP A 22 4.71 -36.89 10.21
CA TRP A 22 6.15 -36.59 10.20
C TRP A 22 7.02 -37.77 10.62
N GLN A 23 8.02 -38.08 9.80
CA GLN A 23 9.07 -39.05 10.10
C GLN A 23 10.43 -38.39 9.95
N ALA A 24 11.30 -38.55 10.95
CA ALA A 24 12.67 -38.05 10.86
C ALA A 24 13.39 -38.68 9.67
N ALA A 25 13.98 -37.84 8.82
CA ALA A 25 14.69 -38.29 7.64
C ALA A 25 16.06 -38.85 8.06
N LYS A 26 16.41 -40.07 7.67
CA LYS A 26 17.74 -40.62 7.95
C LYS A 26 18.74 -39.98 6.97
N VAL A 27 19.76 -39.31 7.49
CA VAL A 27 20.79 -38.71 6.63
C VAL A 27 21.87 -39.75 6.34
N THR A 28 22.16 -39.99 5.06
CA THR A 28 23.14 -40.99 4.63
C THR A 28 24.40 -40.38 4.01
N ALA A 29 24.28 -39.19 3.43
CA ALA A 29 25.42 -38.43 2.91
C ALA A 29 25.14 -36.94 2.94
N VAL A 30 26.20 -36.14 3.05
CA VAL A 30 26.13 -34.69 3.08
C VAL A 30 27.25 -34.10 2.25
N ARG A 31 26.99 -32.98 1.58
CA ARG A 31 27.96 -32.26 0.76
C ARG A 31 27.67 -30.76 0.82
N ALA A 32 28.72 -29.95 0.90
CA ALA A 32 28.63 -28.53 0.58
C ALA A 32 29.29 -28.26 -0.77
N SER A 33 28.82 -27.26 -1.51
CA SER A 33 29.45 -26.84 -2.77
C SER A 33 30.70 -25.98 -2.57
N GLY A 34 30.78 -25.26 -1.44
CA GLY A 34 31.91 -24.42 -1.07
C GLY A 34 32.87 -25.09 -0.09
N SER A 35 33.44 -24.30 0.81
CA SER A 35 34.37 -24.76 1.86
C SER A 35 33.67 -25.25 3.13
N SER A 36 32.33 -25.22 3.18
CA SER A 36 31.58 -25.63 4.37
C SER A 36 31.75 -27.12 4.67
N ILE A 37 32.02 -27.45 5.93
CA ILE A 37 32.03 -28.80 6.46
C ILE A 37 30.72 -29.01 7.20
N LEU A 38 29.90 -29.92 6.68
CA LEU A 38 28.66 -30.34 7.31
C LEU A 38 28.91 -31.65 8.06
N LYS A 39 28.64 -31.66 9.37
CA LYS A 39 28.77 -32.84 10.24
C LYS A 39 27.39 -33.39 10.57
N ILE A 40 27.23 -34.71 10.46
CA ILE A 40 26.06 -35.43 10.99
C ILE A 40 26.30 -35.69 12.48
N GLU A 41 25.41 -35.20 13.34
CA GLU A 41 25.45 -35.41 14.78
C GLU A 41 24.78 -36.74 15.19
N VAL A 42 24.95 -37.12 16.46
CA VAL A 42 24.49 -38.43 16.98
C VAL A 42 22.96 -38.58 16.92
N ASP A 43 22.22 -37.47 17.05
CA ASP A 43 20.76 -37.40 16.93
C ASP A 43 20.29 -37.24 15.47
N ASN A 44 21.20 -37.41 14.50
CA ASN A 44 20.96 -37.28 13.06
C ASN A 44 20.59 -35.83 12.64
N SER A 45 20.83 -34.84 13.49
CA SER A 45 20.88 -33.44 13.08
C SER A 45 22.18 -33.13 12.32
N LEU A 46 22.23 -31.96 11.71
CA LEU A 46 23.29 -31.50 10.83
C LEU A 46 23.87 -30.20 11.34
N LEU A 47 25.18 -30.16 11.56
CA LEU A 47 25.90 -29.01 12.09
C LEU A 47 27.00 -28.55 11.13
N VAL A 48 26.97 -27.28 10.76
CA VAL A 48 28.04 -26.60 10.02
C VAL A 48 29.22 -26.34 10.97
N LYS A 49 30.42 -26.79 10.60
CA LYS A 49 31.63 -26.77 11.44
C LYS A 49 32.78 -25.91 10.94
N SER A 50 32.65 -25.26 9.78
CA SER A 50 33.71 -24.45 9.20
C SER A 50 33.22 -23.07 8.78
N ASP A 51 34.15 -22.22 8.37
CA ASP A 51 33.83 -20.91 7.83
C ASP A 51 33.05 -21.05 6.51
N PRO A 52 31.90 -20.37 6.40
CA PRO A 52 31.04 -20.51 5.24
C PRO A 52 31.59 -19.76 4.02
N ALA A 53 31.36 -20.33 2.83
CA ALA A 53 31.74 -19.72 1.56
C ALA A 53 30.61 -18.86 0.97
N ALA A 54 30.94 -17.97 0.03
CA ALA A 54 29.92 -17.27 -0.74
C ALA A 54 29.17 -18.24 -1.66
N ASN A 55 27.83 -18.10 -1.73
CA ASN A 55 26.93 -18.95 -2.51
C ASN A 55 27.03 -20.43 -2.12
N ASP A 56 27.17 -20.71 -0.83
CA ASP A 56 27.25 -22.09 -0.37
C ASP A 56 25.89 -22.78 -0.49
N SER A 57 25.91 -23.98 -1.07
CA SER A 57 24.76 -24.87 -1.12
C SER A 57 25.05 -26.12 -0.31
N LEU A 58 24.13 -26.45 0.60
CA LEU A 58 24.19 -27.65 1.43
C LEU A 58 23.28 -28.69 0.78
N SER A 59 23.88 -29.76 0.29
CA SER A 59 23.17 -30.91 -0.28
C SER A 59 23.18 -32.04 0.76
N VAL A 60 21.99 -32.48 1.15
CA VAL A 60 21.77 -33.52 2.15
C VAL A 60 21.05 -34.68 1.49
N THR A 61 21.72 -35.82 1.39
CA THR A 61 21.10 -37.06 0.94
C THR A 61 20.37 -37.71 2.10
N VAL A 62 19.08 -37.92 1.91
CA VAL A 62 18.18 -38.45 2.93
C VAL A 62 17.46 -39.69 2.43
N GLU A 63 17.10 -40.57 3.37
CA GLU A 63 16.26 -41.73 3.14
C GLU A 63 15.11 -41.74 4.15
N LEU A 64 13.94 -42.19 3.71
CA LEU A 64 12.89 -42.57 4.65
C LEU A 64 13.28 -43.88 5.35
N PRO A 65 12.99 -44.05 6.65
CA PRO A 65 13.17 -45.33 7.33
C PRO A 65 12.45 -46.44 6.55
N LYS A 66 13.09 -47.60 6.40
CA LYS A 66 12.44 -48.76 5.75
C LYS A 66 11.19 -49.13 6.54
N THR A 67 10.05 -49.20 5.86
CA THR A 67 8.79 -49.69 6.44
C THR A 67 8.31 -50.92 5.65
N ASP A 68 7.53 -51.79 6.28
CA ASP A 68 6.94 -52.97 5.64
C ASP A 68 5.78 -52.61 4.68
N GLN A 69 5.43 -51.32 4.57
CA GLN A 69 4.37 -50.83 3.68
C GLN A 69 4.95 -50.36 2.33
N PRO A 70 4.16 -50.43 1.25
CA PRO A 70 4.56 -49.85 -0.04
C PRO A 70 4.87 -48.36 0.13
N ALA A 71 5.93 -47.91 -0.55
CA ALA A 71 6.42 -46.54 -0.46
C ALA A 71 5.35 -45.53 -0.90
N SER A 72 4.70 -44.87 0.06
CA SER A 72 3.83 -43.72 -0.20
C SER A 72 4.67 -42.55 -0.72
N PRO A 73 4.17 -41.76 -1.67
CA PRO A 73 4.89 -40.62 -2.19
C PRO A 73 5.06 -39.56 -1.10
N ILE A 74 6.20 -38.88 -1.12
CA ILE A 74 6.48 -37.75 -0.23
C ILE A 74 5.62 -36.58 -0.66
N THR A 75 4.99 -35.91 0.30
CA THR A 75 4.11 -34.76 0.06
C THR A 75 4.64 -33.47 0.68
N ALA A 76 5.49 -33.56 1.71
CA ALA A 76 6.09 -32.39 2.35
C ALA A 76 7.41 -32.71 3.06
N ILE A 77 8.18 -31.65 3.31
CA ILE A 77 9.38 -31.65 4.16
C ILE A 77 9.18 -30.66 5.30
N ARG A 78 9.60 -31.03 6.50
CA ARG A 78 9.78 -30.11 7.62
C ARG A 78 11.25 -29.90 7.89
N LEU A 79 11.69 -28.65 7.84
CA LEU A 79 13.03 -28.21 8.21
C LEU A 79 12.96 -27.63 9.62
N ARG A 80 13.65 -28.26 10.57
CA ARG A 80 13.78 -27.77 11.95
C ARG A 80 15.16 -27.15 12.11
N THR A 81 15.22 -25.88 12.44
CA THR A 81 16.46 -25.17 12.79
C THR A 81 16.64 -25.22 14.31
N LEU A 82 17.85 -25.53 14.75
CA LEU A 82 18.14 -25.93 16.13
C LEU A 82 19.26 -25.05 16.67
N THR A 83 19.18 -24.64 17.93
CA THR A 83 20.27 -23.92 18.60
C THR A 83 21.47 -24.83 18.85
N HIS A 84 22.70 -24.30 18.83
CA HIS A 84 23.88 -25.07 19.22
C HIS A 84 24.93 -24.19 19.93
N PRO A 85 25.56 -24.63 21.03
CA PRO A 85 26.55 -23.83 21.77
C PRO A 85 27.80 -23.43 20.97
N SER A 86 28.11 -24.14 19.88
CA SER A 86 29.24 -23.81 19.01
C SER A 86 28.91 -22.79 17.92
N LEU A 87 27.65 -22.37 17.81
CA LEU A 87 27.22 -21.36 16.83
C LEU A 87 27.12 -19.98 17.50
N PRO A 88 27.23 -18.88 16.73
CA PRO A 88 27.14 -17.54 17.27
C PRO A 88 25.85 -17.31 18.07
N SER A 89 26.00 -16.65 19.22
CA SER A 89 24.91 -16.38 20.17
C SER A 89 24.11 -17.61 20.60
N ASN A 90 24.69 -18.82 20.50
CA ASN A 90 24.01 -20.10 20.68
C ASN A 90 22.79 -20.29 19.76
N GLY A 91 22.70 -19.50 18.68
CA GLY A 91 21.58 -19.51 17.75
C GLY A 91 21.65 -20.67 16.75
N PRO A 92 20.66 -20.77 15.85
CA PRO A 92 20.62 -21.81 14.83
C PRO A 92 21.39 -21.46 13.54
N GLY A 93 21.74 -20.20 13.32
CA GLY A 93 22.45 -19.73 12.12
C GLY A 93 23.91 -19.38 12.37
N THR A 94 24.66 -19.17 11.28
CA THR A 94 26.10 -18.84 11.32
C THR A 94 26.39 -17.35 11.40
N ALA A 95 25.39 -16.47 11.28
CA ALA A 95 25.62 -15.02 11.38
C ALA A 95 25.97 -14.63 12.82
N GLY A 96 26.70 -13.53 13.03
CA GLY A 96 27.20 -13.14 14.36
C GLY A 96 26.14 -13.00 15.47
N ASN A 97 24.87 -12.77 15.12
CA ASN A 97 23.74 -12.70 16.05
C ASN A 97 22.90 -13.99 16.10
N GLY A 98 23.35 -15.07 15.45
CA GLY A 98 22.68 -16.37 15.33
C GLY A 98 21.65 -16.48 14.20
N ASN A 99 21.54 -15.48 13.32
CA ASN A 99 20.61 -15.47 12.18
C ASN A 99 21.11 -16.31 10.98
N PHE A 100 20.20 -16.62 10.05
CA PHE A 100 20.49 -17.22 8.74
C PHE A 100 19.59 -16.60 7.65
N ILE A 101 19.91 -16.87 6.38
CA ILE A 101 19.07 -16.51 5.22
C ILE A 101 19.06 -17.69 4.25
N LEU A 102 17.99 -18.49 4.26
CA LEU A 102 17.78 -19.57 3.30
C LEU A 102 17.18 -18.99 2.01
N THR A 103 17.95 -19.00 0.93
CA THR A 103 17.51 -18.41 -0.36
C THR A 103 16.68 -19.38 -1.19
N ASP A 104 16.98 -20.68 -1.12
CA ASP A 104 16.23 -21.69 -1.88
C ASP A 104 16.27 -23.04 -1.17
N ILE A 105 15.18 -23.79 -1.24
CA ILE A 105 15.12 -25.20 -0.88
C ILE A 105 14.53 -26.00 -2.05
N ALA A 106 15.23 -27.07 -2.42
CA ALA A 106 14.81 -27.97 -3.47
C ALA A 106 14.90 -29.44 -3.04
N LEU A 107 14.01 -30.26 -3.61
CA LEU A 107 14.04 -31.72 -3.46
C LEU A 107 14.40 -32.36 -4.79
N LYS A 108 15.43 -33.21 -4.80
CA LYS A 108 15.92 -33.88 -6.02
C LYS A 108 15.94 -35.39 -5.85
N SER A 109 15.56 -36.13 -6.90
CA SER A 109 15.76 -37.58 -7.00
C SER A 109 16.31 -37.87 -8.40
N GLY A 110 17.56 -38.33 -8.48
CA GLY A 110 18.28 -38.42 -9.75
C GLY A 110 18.39 -37.04 -10.44
N SER A 111 17.92 -36.96 -11.69
CA SER A 111 17.85 -35.71 -12.47
C SER A 111 16.55 -34.92 -12.28
N ALA A 112 15.55 -35.51 -11.63
CA ALA A 112 14.26 -34.86 -11.39
C ALA A 112 14.34 -33.95 -10.17
N GLU A 113 13.91 -32.70 -10.34
CA GLU A 113 13.78 -31.70 -9.28
C GLU A 113 12.29 -31.43 -9.04
N SER A 114 11.86 -31.60 -7.79
CA SER A 114 10.50 -31.30 -7.35
C SER A 114 10.47 -29.97 -6.61
N ARG A 115 9.60 -29.08 -7.08
CA ARG A 115 9.38 -27.75 -6.48
C ARG A 115 8.28 -27.79 -5.43
N PHE A 116 8.39 -26.90 -4.46
CA PHE A 116 7.38 -26.70 -3.43
C PHE A 116 6.33 -25.70 -3.92
N ALA A 117 5.06 -25.95 -3.61
CA ALA A 117 3.96 -25.06 -3.96
C ALA A 117 3.60 -24.08 -2.83
N GLN A 118 3.88 -24.46 -1.58
CA GLN A 118 3.53 -23.67 -0.40
C GLN A 118 4.57 -23.88 0.70
N ALA A 119 4.81 -22.84 1.48
CA ALA A 119 5.66 -22.87 2.66
C ALA A 119 4.95 -22.24 3.86
N TRP A 120 5.36 -22.65 5.06
CA TRP A 120 4.94 -22.05 6.32
C TRP A 120 6.12 -22.11 7.30
N ALA A 121 6.25 -21.12 8.16
CA ALA A 121 7.20 -21.13 9.27
C ALA A 121 6.54 -20.60 10.53
N ASP A 122 7.00 -21.08 11.68
CA ASP A 122 6.58 -20.58 13.00
C ASP A 122 7.04 -19.13 13.24
N HIS A 123 8.14 -18.73 12.60
CA HIS A 123 8.68 -17.37 12.64
C HIS A 123 9.31 -16.92 11.32
N SER A 124 9.26 -15.61 11.07
CA SER A 124 9.99 -14.96 9.98
C SER A 124 10.35 -13.53 10.36
N GLN A 125 11.55 -13.11 10.00
CA GLN A 125 11.98 -11.72 10.06
C GLN A 125 11.15 -10.88 9.06
N PRO A 126 10.84 -9.61 9.37
CA PRO A 126 10.28 -8.68 8.38
C PRO A 126 11.12 -8.65 7.10
N ASP A 127 10.44 -8.60 5.95
CA ASP A 127 11.01 -8.62 4.59
C ASP A 127 11.66 -9.94 4.15
N TYR A 128 11.77 -10.94 5.03
CA TYR A 128 12.33 -12.27 4.72
C TYR A 128 11.36 -13.41 5.10
N PRO A 129 10.11 -13.42 4.55
CA PRO A 129 9.15 -14.50 4.78
C PRO A 129 9.64 -15.84 4.23
N VAL A 130 9.14 -16.93 4.80
CA VAL A 130 9.47 -18.31 4.38
C VAL A 130 9.18 -18.60 2.90
N ASP A 131 8.17 -17.94 2.30
CA ASP A 131 7.82 -18.09 0.89
C ASP A 131 8.97 -17.70 -0.06
N ASN A 132 9.86 -16.82 0.39
CA ASN A 132 11.03 -16.43 -0.40
C ASN A 132 12.06 -17.56 -0.55
N ALA A 133 11.98 -18.64 0.25
CA ALA A 133 12.85 -19.80 0.08
C ALA A 133 12.37 -20.75 -1.03
N ILE A 134 11.22 -20.46 -1.66
CA ILE A 134 10.63 -21.27 -2.74
C ILE A 134 10.17 -20.41 -3.92
N ASP A 135 10.71 -19.20 -4.07
CA ASP A 135 10.31 -18.23 -5.10
C ASP A 135 11.22 -18.22 -6.35
N ASP A 136 12.18 -19.16 -6.40
CA ASP A 136 13.21 -19.31 -7.44
C ASP A 136 14.11 -18.08 -7.64
N LYS A 137 14.19 -17.16 -6.66
CA LYS A 137 15.07 -15.98 -6.72
C LYS A 137 16.26 -16.14 -5.79
N THR A 138 17.44 -15.77 -6.27
CA THR A 138 18.69 -15.87 -5.49
C THR A 138 18.95 -14.67 -4.59
N ASN A 139 18.15 -13.60 -4.72
CA ASN A 139 18.33 -12.33 -4.02
C ASN A 139 17.25 -12.05 -2.96
N THR A 140 16.42 -13.04 -2.66
CA THR A 140 15.44 -13.08 -1.58
C THR A 140 15.72 -14.32 -0.71
N GLY A 141 15.08 -14.43 0.45
CA GLY A 141 15.18 -15.63 1.27
C GLY A 141 14.38 -15.55 2.56
N TRP A 142 14.40 -16.64 3.32
CA TRP A 142 13.80 -16.77 4.64
C TRP A 142 14.84 -16.53 5.74
N ALA A 143 14.51 -15.66 6.71
CA ALA A 143 15.38 -15.33 7.84
C ALA A 143 14.58 -15.27 9.15
N ILE A 144 15.29 -15.37 10.29
CA ILE A 144 14.66 -15.55 11.62
C ILE A 144 14.99 -14.44 12.63
N ASN A 145 15.63 -13.35 12.22
CA ASN A 145 15.88 -12.25 13.15
C ASN A 145 14.56 -11.68 13.72
N VAL A 146 14.65 -11.05 14.88
CA VAL A 146 13.50 -10.41 15.54
C VAL A 146 13.75 -8.90 15.66
N ASN A 147 12.73 -8.10 15.35
CA ASN A 147 12.76 -6.66 15.60
C ASN A 147 12.06 -6.31 16.93
N GLY A 148 12.11 -5.03 17.33
CA GLY A 148 11.50 -4.57 18.58
C GLY A 148 9.99 -4.83 18.68
N ALA A 149 9.25 -4.74 17.58
CA ALA A 149 7.81 -5.01 17.56
C ALA A 149 7.51 -6.50 17.78
N GLN A 150 8.27 -7.39 17.16
CA GLN A 150 8.13 -8.84 17.35
C GLN A 150 8.52 -9.27 18.77
N VAL A 151 9.57 -8.68 19.34
CA VAL A 151 9.96 -8.93 20.74
C VAL A 151 8.84 -8.49 21.70
N ALA A 152 8.18 -7.35 21.45
CA ALA A 152 7.03 -6.92 22.24
C ALA A 152 5.85 -7.90 22.19
N LEU A 153 5.74 -8.70 21.12
CA LEU A 153 4.77 -9.78 20.96
C LEU A 153 5.27 -11.14 21.48
N GLY A 154 6.44 -11.18 22.12
CA GLY A 154 7.02 -12.38 22.74
C GLY A 154 7.95 -13.20 21.86
N ALA A 155 8.25 -12.75 20.64
CA ALA A 155 9.24 -13.42 19.78
C ALA A 155 10.64 -13.34 20.41
N LYS A 156 11.43 -14.40 20.25
CA LYS A 156 12.78 -14.52 20.81
C LYS A 156 13.77 -14.85 19.71
N MET A 157 14.91 -14.17 19.71
CA MET A 157 16.06 -14.56 18.90
C MET A 157 16.73 -15.79 19.51
N ASN A 158 17.47 -16.55 18.70
CA ASN A 158 18.31 -17.67 19.15
C ASN A 158 17.51 -18.77 19.86
N VAL A 159 16.36 -19.12 19.29
CA VAL A 159 15.55 -20.28 19.68
C VAL A 159 15.36 -21.19 18.46
N PRO A 160 14.99 -22.47 18.68
CA PRO A 160 14.62 -23.35 17.57
C PRO A 160 13.40 -22.82 16.81
N HIS A 161 13.40 -23.02 15.49
CA HIS A 161 12.30 -22.66 14.58
C HIS A 161 12.03 -23.79 13.60
N GLU A 162 10.83 -23.84 13.03
CA GLU A 162 10.46 -24.85 12.05
C GLU A 162 9.79 -24.24 10.82
N ALA A 163 10.08 -24.82 9.65
CA ALA A 163 9.42 -24.51 8.40
C ALA A 163 8.91 -25.78 7.72
N ILE A 164 7.71 -25.72 7.17
CA ILE A 164 7.05 -26.79 6.42
C ILE A 164 6.99 -26.38 4.96
N PHE A 165 7.45 -27.25 4.07
CA PHE A 165 7.46 -27.05 2.62
C PHE A 165 6.65 -28.17 1.98
N ARG A 166 5.51 -27.82 1.35
CA ARG A 166 4.62 -28.77 0.67
C ARG A 166 4.98 -28.85 -0.82
N LEU A 167 5.14 -30.06 -1.33
CA LEU A 167 5.44 -30.30 -2.74
C LEU A 167 4.26 -29.94 -3.64
N ALA A 168 4.54 -29.39 -4.82
CA ALA A 168 3.51 -29.13 -5.82
C ALA A 168 2.86 -30.42 -6.35
N GLN A 169 3.66 -31.48 -6.46
CA GLN A 169 3.22 -32.82 -6.82
C GLN A 169 3.88 -33.81 -5.85
N PRO A 170 3.14 -34.82 -5.34
CA PRO A 170 3.74 -35.86 -4.51
C PRO A 170 4.89 -36.56 -5.24
N LEU A 171 6.04 -36.68 -4.59
CA LEU A 171 7.22 -37.31 -5.15
C LEU A 171 7.24 -38.80 -4.80
N THR A 172 7.04 -39.65 -5.81
CA THR A 172 7.23 -41.09 -5.65
C THR A 172 8.71 -41.40 -5.46
N LEU A 173 9.03 -42.15 -4.41
CA LEU A 173 10.39 -42.62 -4.18
C LEU A 173 10.85 -43.52 -5.34
N SER A 174 12.01 -43.21 -5.89
CA SER A 174 12.69 -44.05 -6.88
C SER A 174 13.86 -44.81 -6.24
N ALA A 175 14.59 -45.60 -7.02
CA ALA A 175 15.83 -46.22 -6.56
C ALA A 175 16.97 -45.20 -6.36
N GLU A 176 16.86 -44.00 -6.94
CA GLU A 176 17.85 -42.95 -6.81
C GLU A 176 17.74 -42.25 -5.44
N PRO A 177 18.87 -41.87 -4.82
CA PRO A 177 18.88 -41.21 -3.52
C PRO A 177 18.12 -39.88 -3.57
N LEU A 178 17.37 -39.59 -2.51
CA LEU A 178 16.66 -38.33 -2.35
C LEU A 178 17.61 -37.27 -1.77
N MET A 179 17.73 -36.12 -2.42
CA MET A 179 18.60 -35.03 -1.99
C MET A 179 17.78 -33.78 -1.68
N VAL A 180 17.93 -33.26 -0.46
CA VAL A 180 17.46 -31.93 -0.08
C VAL A 180 18.61 -30.95 -0.29
N VAL A 181 18.39 -29.92 -1.10
CA VAL A 181 19.38 -28.89 -1.39
C VAL A 181 18.93 -27.58 -0.75
N LEU A 182 19.77 -27.00 0.11
CA LEU A 182 19.56 -25.71 0.77
C LEU A 182 20.59 -24.71 0.24
N ARG A 183 20.15 -23.57 -0.30
CA ARG A 183 21.04 -22.53 -0.86
C ARG A 183 21.05 -21.27 0.01
N HIS A 184 22.21 -20.62 0.07
CA HIS A 184 22.44 -19.40 0.85
C HIS A 184 23.19 -18.35 0.01
N ASP A 185 22.57 -17.93 -1.09
CA ASP A 185 23.22 -17.11 -2.12
C ASP A 185 23.33 -15.61 -1.75
N LEU A 186 22.52 -15.15 -0.79
CA LEU A 186 22.40 -13.72 -0.49
C LEU A 186 23.57 -13.19 0.35
N ASN A 187 24.04 -13.99 1.31
CA ASN A 187 25.14 -13.59 2.19
C ASN A 187 25.90 -14.81 2.71
N LYS A 188 27.20 -14.84 2.41
CA LYS A 188 28.10 -15.93 2.79
C LYS A 188 28.14 -16.24 4.29
N ASN A 189 27.81 -15.28 5.16
CA ASN A 189 27.88 -15.49 6.61
C ASN A 189 26.56 -16.02 7.21
N TYR A 190 25.51 -16.19 6.42
CA TYR A 190 24.14 -16.43 6.89
C TYR A 190 23.62 -17.82 6.50
N LEU A 191 24.42 -18.86 6.75
CA LEU A 191 23.99 -20.23 6.57
C LEU A 191 23.11 -20.67 7.74
N ILE A 192 22.18 -21.58 7.47
CA ILE A 192 21.60 -22.41 8.53
C ILE A 192 22.75 -23.24 9.11
N GLY A 193 23.03 -23.03 10.40
CA GLY A 193 24.17 -23.61 11.09
C GLY A 193 23.86 -24.98 11.70
N HIS A 194 22.68 -25.16 12.29
CA HIS A 194 22.28 -26.43 12.91
C HIS A 194 20.81 -26.73 12.61
N PHE A 195 20.53 -27.90 12.02
CA PHE A 195 19.19 -28.25 11.56
C PHE A 195 18.94 -29.76 11.47
N ALA A 196 17.67 -30.15 11.39
CA ALA A 196 17.22 -31.49 11.12
C ALA A 196 16.08 -31.48 10.09
N LEU A 197 15.88 -32.61 9.41
CA LEU A 197 14.88 -32.78 8.36
C LEU A 197 13.90 -33.88 8.74
N ASP A 198 12.61 -33.62 8.55
CA ASP A 198 11.56 -34.63 8.61
C ASP A 198 10.81 -34.66 7.27
N LEU A 199 10.29 -35.81 6.90
CA LEU A 199 9.53 -36.04 5.67
C LEU A 199 8.10 -36.48 6.04
N SER A 200 7.12 -36.14 5.20
CA SER A 200 5.75 -36.62 5.34
C SER A 200 5.24 -37.21 4.03
N THR A 201 4.42 -38.24 4.16
CA THR A 201 3.69 -38.92 3.07
C THR A 201 2.18 -38.76 3.18
N ALA A 202 1.71 -37.90 4.10
CA ALA A 202 0.30 -37.68 4.32
C ALA A 202 -0.34 -37.05 3.07
N ALA A 203 -1.43 -37.65 2.60
CA ALA A 203 -2.23 -37.11 1.51
C ALA A 203 -3.07 -35.93 2.02
N VAL A 204 -2.44 -34.76 2.13
CA VAL A 204 -3.09 -33.55 2.63
C VAL A 204 -3.81 -32.85 1.48
N VAL A 205 -5.14 -32.88 1.51
CA VAL A 205 -6.00 -32.11 0.61
C VAL A 205 -6.14 -30.71 1.21
N ILE A 206 -5.52 -29.73 0.56
CA ILE A 206 -5.76 -28.32 0.86
C ILE A 206 -6.83 -27.87 -0.11
N ASP A 207 -7.89 -27.23 0.40
CA ASP A 207 -8.90 -26.55 -0.40
C ASP A 207 -8.23 -25.34 -1.05
N THR A 208 -7.44 -25.61 -2.10
CA THR A 208 -6.86 -24.56 -2.93
C THR A 208 -8.01 -23.90 -3.67
N PRO A 209 -8.20 -22.57 -3.55
CA PRO A 209 -9.14 -21.89 -4.44
C PRO A 209 -8.74 -22.23 -5.87
N GLY A 210 -9.70 -22.69 -6.68
CA GLY A 210 -9.48 -23.38 -7.95
C GLY A 210 -8.55 -22.65 -8.93
N GLY A 211 -8.16 -23.33 -10.01
CA GLY A 211 -7.15 -22.87 -10.97
C GLY A 211 -7.26 -21.40 -11.39
N GLU A 212 -8.48 -20.87 -11.57
CA GLU A 212 -8.70 -19.45 -11.88
C GLU A 212 -8.21 -18.49 -10.79
N SER A 213 -8.40 -18.82 -9.51
CA SER A 213 -7.96 -18.00 -8.38
C SER A 213 -6.44 -18.04 -8.20
N MET A 214 -5.81 -19.19 -8.46
CA MET A 214 -4.34 -19.34 -8.48
C MET A 214 -3.72 -18.60 -9.67
N VAL A 215 -4.33 -18.69 -10.86
CA VAL A 215 -3.93 -17.92 -12.04
C VAL A 215 -4.09 -16.43 -11.78
N ARG A 216 -5.19 -16.01 -11.13
CA ARG A 216 -5.42 -14.62 -10.76
C ARG A 216 -4.42 -14.13 -9.72
N LEU A 217 -4.07 -14.94 -8.73
CA LEU A 217 -3.06 -14.59 -7.73
C LEU A 217 -1.66 -14.50 -8.36
N ALA A 218 -1.30 -15.46 -9.22
CA ALA A 218 -0.05 -15.44 -9.96
C ALA A 218 0.03 -14.22 -10.89
N GLU A 219 -1.06 -13.88 -11.59
CA GLU A 219 -1.15 -12.69 -12.42
C GLU A 219 -1.04 -11.42 -11.60
N ILE A 220 -1.72 -11.33 -10.44
CA ILE A 220 -1.59 -10.19 -9.52
C ILE A 220 -0.15 -10.06 -9.00
N LYS A 221 0.47 -11.16 -8.57
CA LYS A 221 1.87 -11.17 -8.11
C LYS A 221 2.84 -10.76 -9.23
N ARG A 222 2.62 -11.25 -10.45
CA ARG A 222 3.38 -10.87 -11.65
C ARG A 222 3.23 -9.38 -11.93
N ARG A 223 2.00 -8.86 -11.93
CA ARG A 223 1.68 -7.44 -12.12
C ARG A 223 2.35 -6.57 -11.06
N ILE A 224 2.31 -6.98 -9.79
CA ILE A 224 2.99 -6.29 -8.69
C ILE A 224 4.49 -6.26 -8.95
N SER A 225 5.11 -7.40 -9.30
CA SER A 225 6.55 -7.45 -9.59
C SER A 225 6.94 -6.59 -10.79
N GLU A 226 6.14 -6.58 -11.86
CA GLU A 226 6.35 -5.72 -13.03
C GLU A 226 6.25 -4.24 -12.65
N LEU A 227 5.21 -3.86 -11.92
CA LEU A 227 5.02 -2.49 -11.45
C LEU A 227 6.14 -2.07 -10.49
N GLU A 228 6.60 -2.97 -9.61
CA GLU A 228 7.74 -2.73 -8.72
C GLU A 228 9.03 -2.46 -9.51
N THR A 229 9.24 -3.08 -10.69
CA THR A 229 10.39 -2.77 -11.56
C THR A 229 10.26 -1.43 -12.30
N LEU A 230 9.03 -0.95 -12.50
CA LEU A 230 8.74 0.35 -13.13
C LEU A 230 8.75 1.50 -12.12
N LEU A 231 8.74 1.22 -10.82
CA LEU A 231 8.97 2.23 -9.79
C LEU A 231 10.42 2.74 -9.92
N PRO A 232 10.64 4.06 -10.10
CA PRO A 232 11.99 4.60 -10.16
C PRO A 232 12.67 4.43 -8.80
N GLY A 233 13.59 3.46 -8.71
CA GLY A 233 14.57 3.36 -7.62
C GLY A 233 14.69 1.99 -6.94
N LYS A 234 15.66 1.19 -7.40
CA LYS A 234 16.53 0.40 -6.49
C LYS A 234 17.55 1.30 -5.75
N GLY A 235 17.44 2.62 -5.86
CA GLY A 235 18.22 3.61 -5.14
C GLY A 235 17.27 4.65 -4.55
N ASN A 236 17.37 4.87 -3.24
CA ASN A 236 16.65 5.88 -2.46
C ASN A 236 15.23 6.14 -2.95
N ALA A 237 14.30 5.27 -2.55
CA ALA A 237 12.88 5.62 -2.54
C ALA A 237 12.78 7.03 -1.95
N VAL A 238 12.24 7.98 -2.73
CA VAL A 238 11.90 9.30 -2.21
C VAL A 238 10.88 9.01 -1.14
N ARG A 239 11.31 9.02 0.13
CA ARG A 239 10.42 8.92 1.28
C ARG A 239 9.58 10.19 1.25
N GLN A 240 8.44 10.11 0.59
CA GLN A 240 7.49 11.20 0.60
C GLN A 240 6.78 11.16 1.94
N MET A 241 6.73 12.30 2.63
CA MET A 241 5.92 12.41 3.83
C MET A 241 4.46 12.21 3.43
N VAL A 242 3.89 11.09 3.86
CA VAL A 242 2.46 10.84 3.76
C VAL A 242 1.83 11.21 5.09
N ILE A 243 0.72 11.94 5.03
CA ILE A 243 -0.10 12.18 6.20
C ILE A 243 -0.89 10.89 6.44
N LYS A 244 -0.62 10.24 7.58
CA LYS A 244 -1.36 9.06 8.04
C LYS A 244 -2.01 9.40 9.38
N ASP A 245 -3.28 9.05 9.52
CA ASP A 245 -3.98 9.18 10.80
C ASP A 245 -3.33 8.26 11.85
N LEU A 246 -3.19 8.77 13.07
CA LEU A 246 -2.67 8.01 14.22
C LEU A 246 -3.73 7.01 14.69
N GLU A 247 -3.29 5.87 15.24
CA GLU A 247 -4.22 4.88 15.82
C GLU A 247 -5.07 5.47 16.95
N THR A 248 -4.47 6.39 17.71
CA THR A 248 -5.15 7.21 18.71
C THR A 248 -4.98 8.68 18.34
N PRO A 249 -6.05 9.40 17.94
CA PRO A 249 -5.98 10.81 17.64
C PRO A 249 -5.58 11.64 18.86
N PRO A 250 -4.77 12.69 18.72
CA PRO A 250 -4.44 13.59 19.83
C PRO A 250 -5.68 14.41 20.23
N GLU A 251 -5.85 14.62 21.53
CA GLU A 251 -6.88 15.52 22.04
C GLU A 251 -6.62 16.95 21.52
N THR A 252 -7.63 17.54 20.89
CA THR A 252 -7.58 18.90 20.36
C THR A 252 -8.66 19.74 21.04
N PHE A 253 -8.38 20.99 21.39
CA PHE A 253 -9.29 21.87 22.12
C PHE A 253 -9.52 23.17 21.36
N VAL A 254 -10.62 23.87 21.64
CA VAL A 254 -10.82 25.24 21.13
C VAL A 254 -9.80 26.15 21.79
N LEU A 255 -9.19 27.06 21.03
CA LEU A 255 -8.21 28.01 21.56
C LEU A 255 -8.90 29.31 21.98
N THR A 256 -8.70 29.73 23.23
CA THR A 256 -9.30 30.97 23.74
C THR A 256 -8.68 32.16 23.02
N ARG A 257 -9.47 32.85 22.18
CA ARG A 257 -9.01 33.95 21.31
C ARG A 257 -7.87 33.55 20.35
N GLY A 258 -7.76 32.26 20.01
CA GLY A 258 -6.72 31.75 19.12
C GLY A 258 -5.34 31.58 19.78
N ASP A 259 -5.22 31.74 21.10
CA ASP A 259 -3.96 31.53 21.81
C ASP A 259 -3.69 30.03 22.05
N PHE A 260 -2.63 29.52 21.44
CA PHE A 260 -2.21 28.11 21.54
C PHE A 260 -1.78 27.70 22.95
N LEU A 261 -1.45 28.66 23.82
CA LEU A 261 -1.13 28.41 25.23
C LEU A 261 -2.37 28.31 26.11
N HIS A 262 -3.55 28.72 25.61
CA HIS A 262 -4.80 28.73 26.36
C HIS A 262 -5.88 27.87 25.67
N PRO A 263 -5.67 26.54 25.57
CA PRO A 263 -6.71 25.62 25.14
C PRO A 263 -7.84 25.57 26.18
N ASP A 264 -9.07 25.68 25.70
CA ASP A 264 -10.29 25.56 26.48
C ASP A 264 -10.55 24.09 26.83
N ARG A 265 -10.00 23.67 27.97
CA ARG A 265 -10.16 22.30 28.49
C ARG A 265 -11.49 22.11 29.24
N GLU A 266 -12.17 23.20 29.62
CA GLU A 266 -13.42 23.13 30.38
C GLU A 266 -14.55 22.56 29.52
N HIS A 267 -14.59 22.94 28.23
CA HIS A 267 -15.56 22.43 27.27
C HIS A 267 -15.18 21.07 26.65
N GLY A 268 -14.04 20.50 27.06
CA GLY A 268 -13.58 19.19 26.63
C GLY A 268 -12.91 19.16 25.26
N ALA A 269 -12.38 17.98 24.91
CA ALA A 269 -11.74 17.77 23.62
C ALA A 269 -12.75 17.78 22.47
N LEU A 270 -12.34 18.35 21.34
CA LEU A 270 -13.11 18.41 20.11
C LEU A 270 -13.26 17.02 19.49
N ALA A 271 -14.49 16.69 19.11
CA ALA A 271 -14.77 15.56 18.23
C ALA A 271 -14.54 15.94 16.77
N LEU A 272 -14.25 14.94 15.94
CA LEU A 272 -14.18 15.11 14.50
C LEU A 272 -15.54 15.58 13.97
N GLY A 273 -15.53 16.64 13.16
CA GLY A 273 -16.74 17.22 12.62
C GLY A 273 -16.52 18.54 11.91
N VAL A 274 -17.63 19.20 11.60
CA VAL A 274 -17.66 20.57 11.08
C VAL A 274 -18.34 21.48 12.11
N PRO A 275 -18.00 22.79 12.16
CA PRO A 275 -18.74 23.74 12.97
C PRO A 275 -20.25 23.63 12.76
N ALA A 276 -21.02 23.65 13.85
CA ALA A 276 -22.48 23.49 13.80
C ALA A 276 -23.16 24.54 12.90
N SER A 277 -22.56 25.74 12.79
CA SER A 277 -23.02 26.80 11.90
C SER A 277 -22.92 26.49 10.40
N LEU A 278 -22.11 25.50 10.01
CA LEU A 278 -21.93 25.08 8.62
C LEU A 278 -22.76 23.85 8.25
N ASN A 279 -23.37 23.18 9.23
CA ASN A 279 -24.12 21.95 9.01
C ASN A 279 -25.62 22.18 9.23
N ILE A 280 -26.26 22.72 8.19
CA ILE A 280 -27.68 23.11 8.17
C ILE A 280 -28.62 21.93 7.87
N ALA A 281 -28.07 20.75 7.55
CA ALA A 281 -28.84 19.55 7.25
C ALA A 281 -29.32 18.83 8.53
N GLU A 282 -30.54 18.28 8.49
CA GLU A 282 -31.12 17.54 9.63
C GLU A 282 -30.31 16.28 9.99
N THR A 283 -29.70 15.64 8.99
CA THR A 283 -28.81 14.48 9.16
C THR A 283 -27.36 14.92 9.29
N LYS A 284 -26.80 14.80 10.50
CA LYS A 284 -25.38 15.06 10.75
C LYS A 284 -24.51 13.97 10.12
N PRO A 285 -23.60 14.29 9.19
CA PRO A 285 -22.62 13.33 8.73
C PRO A 285 -21.70 12.95 9.89
N ALA A 286 -21.49 11.66 10.12
CA ALA A 286 -20.47 11.19 11.05
C ALA A 286 -19.11 11.29 10.35
N PHE A 287 -18.26 12.22 10.79
CA PHE A 287 -16.91 12.37 10.27
C PHE A 287 -15.97 11.48 11.08
N SER A 288 -15.41 10.45 10.44
CA SER A 288 -14.47 9.53 11.08
C SER A 288 -13.02 9.86 10.72
N ASN A 289 -12.80 10.56 9.61
CA ASN A 289 -11.47 10.96 9.13
C ASN A 289 -11.57 12.16 8.16
N ARG A 290 -10.41 12.63 7.65
CA ARG A 290 -10.33 13.75 6.70
C ARG A 290 -10.97 13.46 5.34
N LEU A 291 -11.04 12.20 4.93
CA LEU A 291 -11.70 11.81 3.67
C LEU A 291 -13.21 12.04 3.77
N ASP A 292 -13.82 11.81 4.93
CA ASP A 292 -15.25 12.09 5.15
C ASP A 292 -15.53 13.59 5.05
N LEU A 293 -14.64 14.44 5.58
CA LEU A 293 -14.73 15.90 5.41
C LEU A 293 -14.61 16.29 3.93
N ALA A 294 -13.63 15.73 3.22
CA ALA A 294 -13.43 16.02 1.81
C ALA A 294 -14.65 15.62 0.96
N ARG A 295 -15.26 14.46 1.24
CA ARG A 295 -16.50 14.00 0.60
C ARG A 295 -17.67 14.93 0.89
N TRP A 296 -17.81 15.38 2.13
CA TRP A 296 -18.87 16.32 2.51
C TRP A 296 -18.70 17.70 1.87
N LEU A 297 -17.47 18.21 1.78
CA LEU A 297 -17.18 19.51 1.16
C LEU A 297 -17.66 19.61 -0.29
N VAL A 298 -17.64 18.49 -1.02
CA VAL A 298 -18.11 18.41 -2.41
C VAL A 298 -19.42 17.62 -2.55
N SER A 299 -20.11 17.36 -1.44
CA SER A 299 -21.41 16.68 -1.44
C SER A 299 -22.50 17.61 -1.97
N ARG A 300 -23.52 17.01 -2.60
CA ARG A 300 -24.76 17.71 -2.98
C ARG A 300 -25.49 18.31 -1.78
N ASP A 301 -25.33 17.71 -0.61
CA ASP A 301 -25.94 18.19 0.64
C ASP A 301 -25.25 19.45 1.19
N ASN A 302 -24.13 19.86 0.58
CA ASN A 302 -23.40 21.09 0.91
C ASN A 302 -23.24 21.99 -0.32
N PRO A 303 -24.25 22.84 -0.63
CA PRO A 303 -24.21 23.68 -1.82
C PRO A 303 -23.22 24.85 -1.72
N LEU A 304 -22.70 25.16 -0.52
CA LEU A 304 -21.89 26.36 -0.29
C LEU A 304 -20.61 26.35 -1.14
N THR A 305 -19.93 25.20 -1.23
CA THR A 305 -18.69 25.04 -2.01
C THR A 305 -18.91 25.37 -3.48
N ALA A 306 -20.02 24.89 -4.05
CA ALA A 306 -20.38 25.14 -5.43
C ALA A 306 -20.72 26.63 -5.65
N ARG A 307 -21.54 27.23 -4.78
CA ARG A 307 -21.90 28.66 -4.85
C ARG A 307 -20.69 29.58 -4.79
N VAL A 308 -19.76 29.33 -3.85
CA VAL A 308 -18.52 30.12 -3.72
C VAL A 308 -17.65 29.98 -4.97
N THR A 309 -17.48 28.76 -5.47
CA THR A 309 -16.67 28.49 -6.67
C THR A 309 -17.23 29.19 -7.91
N VAL A 310 -18.53 29.03 -8.15
CA VAL A 310 -19.24 29.68 -9.25
C VAL A 310 -19.12 31.19 -9.15
N ASN A 311 -19.31 31.77 -7.96
CA ASN A 311 -19.23 33.21 -7.78
C ASN A 311 -17.84 33.77 -8.09
N ARG A 312 -16.77 33.07 -7.68
CA ARG A 312 -15.39 33.46 -8.01
C ARG A 312 -15.14 33.40 -9.51
N ILE A 313 -15.62 32.36 -10.18
CA ILE A 313 -15.48 32.23 -11.65
C ILE A 313 -16.27 33.33 -12.35
N TRP A 314 -17.51 33.58 -11.91
CA TRP A 314 -18.34 34.67 -12.39
C TRP A 314 -17.63 36.02 -12.27
N ALA A 315 -17.04 36.30 -11.11
CA ALA A 315 -16.30 37.53 -10.87
C ALA A 315 -15.09 37.71 -11.82
N ARG A 316 -14.44 36.63 -12.26
CA ARG A 316 -13.36 36.71 -13.26
C ARG A 316 -13.85 37.19 -14.62
N TYR A 317 -15.07 36.84 -15.00
CA TYR A 317 -15.64 37.22 -16.30
C TYR A 317 -16.35 38.57 -16.29
N PHE A 318 -17.03 38.89 -15.19
CA PHE A 318 -17.83 40.10 -15.07
C PHE A 318 -17.18 41.19 -14.20
N GLY A 319 -15.99 40.93 -13.63
CA GLY A 319 -15.26 41.86 -12.75
C GLY A 319 -15.84 41.99 -11.34
N ARG A 320 -17.03 41.42 -11.10
CA ARG A 320 -17.74 41.42 -9.83
C ARG A 320 -18.56 40.13 -9.72
N GLY A 321 -18.50 39.48 -8.56
CA GLY A 321 -19.34 38.31 -8.26
C GLY A 321 -20.83 38.64 -8.17
N LEU A 322 -21.67 37.62 -8.29
CA LEU A 322 -23.09 37.70 -7.92
C LEU A 322 -23.24 38.08 -6.44
N VAL A 323 -22.36 37.53 -5.59
CA VAL A 323 -22.05 38.01 -4.24
C VAL A 323 -20.77 38.84 -4.35
N GLU A 324 -20.85 40.12 -4.00
CA GLU A 324 -19.72 41.05 -4.13
C GLU A 324 -18.61 40.73 -3.12
N THR A 325 -18.97 40.30 -1.92
CA THR A 325 -18.04 39.85 -0.88
C THR A 325 -17.58 38.42 -1.14
N GLU A 326 -16.63 38.22 -2.06
CA GLU A 326 -16.16 36.89 -2.47
C GLU A 326 -15.64 36.01 -1.32
N ASN A 327 -15.17 36.62 -0.23
CA ASN A 327 -14.64 35.93 0.94
C ASN A 327 -15.66 35.79 2.09
N ASP A 328 -16.88 36.31 1.93
CA ASP A 328 -17.91 36.26 2.95
C ASP A 328 -19.30 36.02 2.33
N PHE A 329 -19.78 34.78 2.50
CA PHE A 329 -21.12 34.33 2.13
C PHE A 329 -22.05 34.23 3.35
N GLY A 330 -21.57 34.66 4.53
CA GLY A 330 -22.29 34.63 5.80
C GLY A 330 -23.00 35.94 6.09
N PHE A 331 -23.31 36.18 7.37
CA PHE A 331 -24.10 37.33 7.82
C PHE A 331 -23.44 38.70 7.60
N GLN A 332 -22.12 38.73 7.40
CA GLN A 332 -21.37 39.96 7.12
C GLN A 332 -21.15 40.18 5.60
N GLY A 333 -21.55 39.21 4.78
CA GLY A 333 -21.51 39.29 3.32
C GLY A 333 -22.68 40.05 2.70
N SER A 334 -22.50 40.52 1.47
CA SER A 334 -23.57 41.09 0.66
C SER A 334 -24.51 39.99 0.14
N PRO A 335 -25.85 40.21 0.10
CA PRO A 335 -26.74 39.24 -0.55
C PRO A 335 -26.46 39.14 -2.06
N PRO A 336 -26.66 37.96 -2.67
CA PRO A 336 -26.46 37.80 -4.11
C PRO A 336 -27.38 38.73 -4.91
N SER A 337 -26.86 39.33 -5.98
CA SER A 337 -27.65 40.13 -6.91
C SER A 337 -28.72 39.31 -7.63
N HIS A 338 -28.39 38.06 -7.97
CA HIS A 338 -29.28 37.11 -8.63
C HIS A 338 -29.21 35.76 -7.90
N PRO A 339 -29.99 35.57 -6.81
CA PRO A 339 -29.94 34.35 -6.00
C PRO A 339 -30.28 33.10 -6.81
N GLU A 340 -31.36 33.14 -7.60
CA GLU A 340 -31.81 31.99 -8.41
C GLU A 340 -30.77 31.57 -9.46
N LEU A 341 -30.09 32.55 -10.09
CA LEU A 341 -29.02 32.27 -11.05
C LEU A 341 -27.80 31.62 -10.37
N LEU A 342 -27.41 32.13 -9.20
CA LEU A 342 -26.31 31.57 -8.44
C LEU A 342 -26.61 30.12 -8.04
N ASP A 343 -27.82 29.85 -7.57
CA ASP A 343 -28.24 28.52 -7.13
C ASP A 343 -28.35 27.56 -8.33
N TRP A 344 -28.86 28.02 -9.47
CA TRP A 344 -28.91 27.24 -10.71
C TRP A 344 -27.51 26.89 -11.23
N LEU A 345 -26.61 27.87 -11.32
CA LEU A 345 -25.22 27.63 -11.76
C LEU A 345 -24.46 26.71 -10.80
N ALA A 346 -24.71 26.80 -9.49
CA ALA A 346 -24.12 25.92 -8.50
C ALA A 346 -24.63 24.47 -8.67
N ALA A 347 -25.93 24.28 -8.90
CA ALA A 347 -26.51 22.97 -9.18
C ALA A 347 -25.94 22.36 -10.48
N GLU A 348 -25.90 23.13 -11.57
CA GLU A 348 -25.35 22.71 -12.86
C GLU A 348 -23.86 22.36 -12.77
N PHE A 349 -23.08 23.12 -11.98
CA PHE A 349 -21.68 22.82 -11.75
C PHE A 349 -21.47 21.48 -11.03
N MET A 350 -22.32 21.15 -10.06
CA MET A 350 -22.30 19.84 -9.40
C MET A 350 -22.78 18.72 -10.34
N GLU A 351 -23.82 18.96 -11.14
CA GLU A 351 -24.43 18.01 -12.09
C GLU A 351 -23.49 17.61 -13.23
N SER A 352 -22.71 18.56 -13.73
CA SER A 352 -21.69 18.33 -14.76
C SER A 352 -20.41 17.66 -14.23
N GLY A 353 -20.43 17.15 -12.99
CA GLY A 353 -19.31 16.47 -12.36
C GLY A 353 -18.17 17.41 -11.96
N TRP A 354 -18.50 18.64 -11.51
CA TRP A 354 -17.52 19.67 -11.13
C TRP A 354 -16.60 20.09 -12.28
N SER A 355 -17.10 20.02 -13.52
CA SER A 355 -16.34 20.36 -14.72
C SER A 355 -16.19 21.87 -14.87
N LEU A 356 -15.01 22.39 -14.52
CA LEU A 356 -14.68 23.81 -14.74
C LEU A 356 -14.84 24.19 -16.22
N LYS A 357 -14.39 23.33 -17.14
CA LYS A 357 -14.50 23.58 -18.59
C LYS A 357 -15.95 23.75 -19.03
N HIS A 358 -16.85 22.96 -18.48
CA HIS A 358 -18.28 23.07 -18.75
C HIS A 358 -18.85 24.40 -18.25
N LEU A 359 -18.57 24.74 -16.98
CA LEU A 359 -19.02 25.99 -16.37
C LEU A 359 -18.49 27.22 -17.12
N HIS A 360 -17.20 27.22 -17.47
CA HIS A 360 -16.60 28.29 -18.28
C HIS A 360 -17.33 28.44 -19.62
N ARG A 361 -17.54 27.34 -20.35
CA ARG A 361 -18.26 27.36 -21.63
C ARG A 361 -19.66 27.94 -21.45
N LEU A 362 -20.41 27.43 -20.48
CA LEU A 362 -21.77 27.85 -20.19
C LEU A 362 -21.87 29.37 -19.96
N ILE A 363 -20.94 29.93 -19.17
CA ILE A 363 -20.88 31.36 -18.90
C ILE A 363 -20.53 32.14 -20.18
N VAL A 364 -19.45 31.78 -20.88
CA VAL A 364 -18.97 32.57 -22.04
C VAL A 364 -19.85 32.45 -23.28
N THR A 365 -20.69 31.42 -23.37
CA THR A 365 -21.71 31.28 -24.43
C THR A 365 -23.07 31.84 -24.03
N SER A 366 -23.22 32.40 -22.82
CA SER A 366 -24.48 33.00 -22.38
C SER A 366 -24.77 34.31 -23.10
N ALA A 367 -26.05 34.59 -23.34
CA ALA A 367 -26.48 35.87 -23.90
C ALA A 367 -25.99 37.06 -23.04
N THR A 368 -25.94 36.89 -21.71
CA THR A 368 -25.43 37.90 -20.76
C THR A 368 -23.95 38.20 -20.95
N TYR A 369 -23.11 37.18 -21.15
CA TYR A 369 -21.68 37.41 -21.38
C TYR A 369 -21.40 38.02 -22.75
N GLN A 370 -22.19 37.65 -23.76
CA GLN A 370 -22.06 38.11 -25.14
C GLN A 370 -22.64 39.51 -25.41
N GLN A 371 -23.22 40.17 -24.40
CA GLN A 371 -23.68 41.55 -24.55
C GLN A 371 -22.51 42.49 -24.88
N THR A 372 -22.80 43.59 -25.58
CA THR A 372 -21.79 44.63 -25.83
C THR A 372 -21.36 45.31 -24.52
N SER A 373 -20.11 45.74 -24.45
CA SER A 373 -19.60 46.61 -23.38
C SER A 373 -19.62 48.10 -23.75
N GLU A 374 -20.06 48.43 -24.97
CA GLU A 374 -20.20 49.79 -25.46
C GLU A 374 -21.32 50.51 -24.73
N ARG A 375 -21.10 51.80 -24.46
CA ARG A 375 -22.11 52.64 -23.84
C ARG A 375 -22.98 53.34 -24.89
N SER A 376 -24.29 53.16 -24.83
CA SER A 376 -25.24 53.89 -25.66
C SER A 376 -25.59 55.24 -25.01
N PRO A 377 -25.31 56.39 -25.65
CA PRO A 377 -25.46 57.72 -25.03
C PRO A 377 -26.87 58.06 -24.52
N HIS A 378 -27.92 57.46 -25.09
CA HIS A 378 -29.31 57.76 -24.73
C HIS A 378 -29.97 56.71 -23.82
N ALA A 379 -29.65 55.42 -23.99
CA ALA A 379 -30.20 54.35 -23.14
C ALA A 379 -29.48 54.27 -21.79
N ASP A 380 -28.17 54.54 -21.76
CA ASP A 380 -27.36 54.34 -20.56
C ASP A 380 -27.54 55.41 -19.50
N VAL A 381 -28.03 56.61 -19.84
CA VAL A 381 -28.28 57.66 -18.83
C VAL A 381 -29.39 57.23 -17.88
N LYS A 382 -30.46 56.59 -18.40
CA LYS A 382 -31.55 56.06 -17.56
C LYS A 382 -31.09 54.83 -16.78
N LEU A 383 -30.37 53.90 -17.42
CA LEU A 383 -29.88 52.70 -16.76
C LEU A 383 -28.82 53.02 -15.70
N ALA A 384 -27.92 53.96 -15.94
CA ALA A 384 -26.92 54.40 -14.97
C ALA A 384 -27.52 55.15 -13.78
N ALA A 385 -28.71 55.74 -13.92
CA ALA A 385 -29.44 56.31 -12.78
C ALA A 385 -30.10 55.24 -11.89
N ILE A 386 -30.49 54.11 -12.48
CA ILE A 386 -31.14 52.98 -11.78
C ILE A 386 -30.10 52.02 -11.17
N ASP A 387 -29.07 51.68 -11.94
CA ASP A 387 -28.00 50.76 -11.57
C ASP A 387 -26.64 51.27 -12.08
N PRO A 388 -26.03 52.25 -11.39
CA PRO A 388 -24.75 52.84 -11.79
C PRO A 388 -23.62 51.81 -11.90
N GLY A 389 -23.69 50.76 -11.08
CA GLY A 389 -22.68 49.71 -10.98
C GLY A 389 -22.88 48.54 -11.94
N ASN A 390 -23.91 48.57 -12.79
CA ASN A 390 -24.29 47.47 -13.68
C ASN A 390 -24.41 46.11 -12.95
N ARG A 391 -24.92 46.13 -11.71
CA ARG A 391 -25.17 44.95 -10.88
C ARG A 391 -26.23 44.02 -11.50
N LEU A 392 -27.17 44.57 -12.25
CA LEU A 392 -28.25 43.87 -12.96
C LEU A 392 -27.84 43.40 -14.37
N LEU A 393 -26.58 43.59 -14.77
CA LEU A 393 -25.99 43.01 -15.98
C LEU A 393 -26.73 43.41 -17.28
N SER A 394 -27.06 44.69 -17.38
CA SER A 394 -27.71 45.30 -18.56
C SER A 394 -26.78 45.48 -19.77
N ARG A 395 -25.49 45.28 -19.57
CA ARG A 395 -24.40 45.28 -20.56
C ARG A 395 -23.23 44.46 -20.04
N GLN A 396 -22.23 44.18 -20.87
CA GLN A 396 -20.98 43.58 -20.41
C GLN A 396 -20.09 44.61 -19.67
N ASN A 397 -19.41 44.16 -18.62
CA ASN A 397 -18.51 44.98 -17.80
C ASN A 397 -17.14 45.14 -18.46
N ARG A 398 -16.57 46.33 -18.32
CA ARG A 398 -15.16 46.57 -18.61
C ARG A 398 -14.34 46.15 -17.40
N ILE A 399 -13.58 45.08 -17.57
CA ILE A 399 -12.74 44.54 -16.51
C ILE A 399 -11.29 45.00 -16.70
N ARG A 400 -10.60 45.19 -15.57
CA ARG A 400 -9.15 45.33 -15.60
C ARG A 400 -8.57 43.93 -15.83
N VAL A 401 -7.79 43.80 -16.90
CA VAL A 401 -7.10 42.55 -17.22
C VAL A 401 -5.71 42.53 -16.58
N ASP A 402 -5.22 41.33 -16.25
CA ASP A 402 -3.88 41.13 -15.71
C ASP A 402 -2.79 41.39 -16.78
N ALA A 403 -1.55 41.58 -16.35
CA ALA A 403 -0.46 42.03 -17.22
C ALA A 403 -0.19 41.08 -18.40
N GLU A 404 -0.39 39.78 -18.19
CA GLU A 404 -0.24 38.72 -19.18
C GLU A 404 -1.25 38.88 -20.32
N PHE A 405 -2.51 39.18 -19.99
CA PHE A 405 -3.53 39.47 -21.00
C PHE A 405 -3.24 40.75 -21.76
N VAL A 406 -2.71 41.79 -21.10
CA VAL A 406 -2.29 43.02 -21.80
C VAL A 406 -1.22 42.71 -22.85
N ARG A 407 -0.23 41.89 -22.50
CA ARG A 407 0.80 41.42 -23.44
C ARG A 407 0.17 40.65 -24.59
N ASP A 408 -0.66 39.66 -24.32
CA ASP A 408 -1.22 38.78 -25.35
C ASP A 408 -2.17 39.53 -26.28
N ILE A 409 -2.99 40.46 -25.75
CA ILE A 409 -3.80 41.38 -26.57
C ILE A 409 -2.91 42.25 -27.46
N SER A 410 -1.80 42.78 -26.94
CA SER A 410 -0.88 43.63 -27.70
C SER A 410 -0.18 42.85 -28.82
N VAL A 411 0.26 41.62 -28.53
CA VAL A 411 0.94 40.74 -29.48
C VAL A 411 -0.05 40.20 -30.53
N SER A 412 -1.28 39.87 -30.13
CA SER A 412 -2.36 39.47 -31.04
C SER A 412 -2.78 40.61 -31.97
N ALA A 413 -2.97 41.83 -31.45
CA ALA A 413 -3.28 43.01 -32.26
C ALA A 413 -2.15 43.38 -33.23
N ALA A 414 -0.90 43.07 -32.87
CA ALA A 414 0.27 43.20 -33.74
C ALA A 414 0.43 42.04 -34.75
N VAL A 415 -0.46 41.04 -34.72
CA VAL A 415 -0.39 39.82 -35.57
C VAL A 415 0.92 39.03 -35.35
N LEU A 416 1.44 39.05 -34.12
CA LEU A 416 2.69 38.38 -33.74
C LEU A 416 2.45 37.15 -32.85
N LEU A 417 1.19 36.80 -32.58
CA LEU A 417 0.82 35.62 -31.82
C LEU A 417 0.75 34.42 -32.77
N SER A 418 1.66 33.46 -32.62
CA SER A 418 1.59 32.17 -33.33
C SER A 418 0.64 31.22 -32.58
N GLU A 419 -0.32 30.62 -33.28
CA GLU A 419 -1.23 29.59 -32.75
C GLU A 419 -0.52 28.31 -32.30
#